data_AF-A0A536HGN9-F1
#
_entry.id   AF-A0A536HGN9-F1
#
_cell.length_a   1.000
_cell.length_b   1.000
_cell.length_c   1.000
_cell.angle_alpha   90.00
_cell.angle_beta   90.00
_cell.angle_gamma   90.00
#
_symmetry.space_group_name_H-M   'P 1'
#
loop_
_entity.id
_entity.type
_entity.pdbx_description
1 polymer ?
#
loop_
_entity_poly.entity_id
_entity_poly.type
_entity_poly.pdbx_seq_one_letter_code
_entity_poly.pdbx_strand_id
1 'polypeptide(L)' 'MFDELESLETEIREFQANADLDFVDPKRLSTAVNSLQGTLSRVVDRARKRGDHLLTGQSACTWV' A
#
# COMPACT_ATOMS: atom_id res chain seq x y z
N MET A 1 -16.21 -5.75 10.65
CA MET A 1 -15.10 -4.79 10.60
C MET A 1 -14.89 -4.55 9.12
N PHE A 2 -15.30 -3.39 8.60
CA PHE A 2 -14.93 -3.03 7.23
C PHE A 2 -13.41 -3.14 7.14
N ASP A 3 -12.91 -3.83 6.11
CA ASP A 3 -11.48 -4.02 5.94
C ASP A 3 -10.87 -2.64 5.69
N GLU A 4 -9.99 -2.17 6.59
CA GLU A 4 -9.34 -0.86 6.47
C GLU A 4 -8.61 -0.73 5.11
N LEU A 5 -8.16 -1.85 4.54
CA LEU A 5 -7.60 -1.91 3.21
C LEU A 5 -8.64 -1.67 2.11
N GLU A 6 -9.83 -2.27 2.22
CA GLU A 6 -10.94 -2.07 1.27
C GLU A 6 -11.41 -0.61 1.24
N SER A 7 -11.45 0.05 2.41
CA SER A 7 -11.73 1.48 2.49
C SER A 7 -10.66 2.31 1.78
N LEU A 8 -9.37 2.02 1.98
CA LEU A 8 -8.28 2.72 1.31
C LEU A 8 -8.33 2.51 -0.22
N GLU A 9 -8.61 1.29 -0.67
CA GLU A 9 -8.78 1.00 -2.10
C GLU A 9 -9.92 1.80 -2.74
N THR A 10 -11.02 1.96 -2.00
CA THR A 10 -12.16 2.77 -2.45
C THR A 10 -11.76 4.24 -2.62
N GLU A 11 -11.12 4.83 -1.62
CA GLU A 11 -10.63 6.22 -1.67
C GLU A 11 -9.60 6.43 -2.80
N ILE A 12 -8.72 5.46 -3.05
CA ILE A 12 -7.77 5.52 -4.17
C ILE A 12 -8.51 5.53 -5.51
N ARG A 13 -9.51 4.64 -5.68
CA ARG A 13 -10.32 4.60 -6.91
C ARG A 13 -11.10 5.89 -7.11
N GLU A 14 -11.69 6.44 -6.05
CA GLU A 14 -12.41 7.71 -6.12
C GLU A 14 -11.49 8.88 -6.49
N PHE A 15 -10.29 8.95 -5.90
CA PHE A 15 -9.30 9.95 -6.28
C PHE A 15 -8.90 9.81 -7.75
N GLN A 16 -8.59 8.61 -8.23
CA GLN A 16 -8.19 8.37 -9.63
C GLN A 16 -9.31 8.71 -10.63
N ALA A 17 -10.56 8.47 -10.26
CA ALA A 17 -11.71 8.74 -11.13
C ALA A 17 -12.07 10.22 -11.21
N ASN A 18 -11.89 10.97 -10.11
CA ASN A 18 -12.46 12.31 -9.98
C ASN A 18 -11.44 13.44 -9.84
N ALA A 19 -10.16 13.14 -9.59
CA ALA A 19 -9.15 14.17 -9.42
C ALA A 19 -8.88 14.91 -10.73
N ASP A 20 -8.93 16.24 -10.67
CA ASP A 20 -8.43 17.09 -11.74
C ASP A 20 -6.90 17.17 -11.65
N LEU A 21 -6.22 16.35 -12.47
CA LEU A 21 -4.77 16.16 -12.42
C LEU A 21 -3.97 17.43 -12.72
N ASP A 22 -4.58 18.42 -13.38
CA ASP A 22 -3.94 19.71 -13.65
C ASP A 22 -3.80 20.56 -12.37
N PHE A 23 -4.58 20.26 -11.32
CA PHE A 23 -4.60 20.99 -10.04
C PHE A 23 -4.11 20.14 -8.84
N VAL A 24 -3.70 18.90 -9.07
CA VAL A 24 -3.10 18.08 -8.01
C VAL A 24 -1.68 18.56 -7.73
N ASP A 25 -1.41 18.93 -6.47
CA ASP A 25 -0.05 19.22 -6.02
C ASP A 25 0.82 17.95 -6.06
N PRO A 26 1.83 17.86 -6.95
CA PRO A 26 2.63 16.66 -7.12
C PRO A 26 3.47 16.33 -5.87
N LYS A 27 3.85 17.33 -5.07
CA LYS A 27 4.62 17.13 -3.85
C LYS A 27 3.76 16.49 -2.76
N ARG A 28 2.50 16.91 -2.65
CA ARG A 28 1.53 16.31 -1.71
C ARG A 28 1.19 14.89 -2.11
N LEU A 29 0.93 14.64 -3.40
CA LEU A 29 0.67 13.29 -3.89
C LEU A 29 1.86 12.35 -3.66
N SER A 30 3.08 12.81 -3.98
CA SER A 30 4.32 12.05 -3.73
C SER A 30 4.49 11.73 -2.24
N THR A 31 4.21 12.68 -1.34
CA THR A 31 4.27 12.46 0.11
C THR A 31 3.27 11.40 0.57
N ALA A 32 2.04 11.43 0.05
CA ALA A 32 1.02 10.41 0.35
C ALA A 32 1.46 9.02 -0.13
N VAL A 33 1.96 8.91 -1.36
CA VAL A 33 2.47 7.64 -1.92
C VAL A 33 3.64 7.09 -1.10
N ASN A 34 4.61 7.93 -0.73
CA ASN A 34 5.75 7.50 0.09
C ASN A 34 5.31 7.01 1.48
N SER A 35 4.31 7.65 2.08
CA SER A 35 3.72 7.20 3.34
C SER A 35 3.08 5.80 3.20
N LEU A 36 2.32 5.58 2.12
CA LEU A 36 1.72 4.28 1.82
C LEU A 36 2.79 3.20 1.56
N GLN A 37 3.86 3.52 0.83
CA GLN A 37 4.99 2.60 0.64
C GLN A 37 5.68 2.23 1.96
N GLY A 38 5.81 3.20 2.88
CA GLY A 38 6.31 2.96 4.23
C GLY A 38 5.41 2.00 5.02
N THR A 39 4.09 2.14 4.89
CA THR A 39 3.11 1.21 5.49
C THR A 39 3.22 -0.18 4.88
N LEU A 40 3.28 -0.29 3.55
CA LEU A 40 3.49 -1.56 2.84
C LEU A 40 4.74 -2.28 3.35
N SER A 41 5.86 -1.55 3.47
CA SER A 41 7.13 -2.08 3.95
C SER A 41 7.00 -2.69 5.36
N ARG A 42 6.21 -2.07 6.25
CA ARG A 42 5.93 -2.60 7.60
C ARG A 42 5.01 -3.82 7.57
N VAL A 43 4.00 -3.84 6.70
CA VAL A 43 3.10 -4.99 6.52
C VAL A 43 3.91 -6.20 6.08
N VAL A 44 4.76 -6.03 5.06
CA VAL A 44 5.67 -7.05 4.56
C VAL A 44 6.62 -7.53 5.65
N ASP A 45 7.29 -6.64 6.38
CA ASP A 45 8.22 -7.02 7.45
C ASP A 45 7.52 -7.85 8.54
N ARG A 46 6.31 -7.45 8.95
CA ARG A 46 5.51 -8.21 9.91
C ARG A 46 5.12 -9.57 9.37
N ALA A 47 4.71 -9.64 8.11
CA ALA A 47 4.30 -10.88 7.47
C ALA A 47 5.50 -11.84 7.28
N ARG A 48 6.68 -11.28 6.99
CA ARG A 48 7.95 -12.02 6.93
C ARG A 48 8.29 -12.59 8.31
N LYS A 49 8.17 -11.79 9.37
CA LYS A 49 8.38 -12.21 10.77
C LYS A 49 7.40 -13.30 11.22
N ARG A 50 6.16 -13.29 10.73
CA ARG A 50 5.18 -14.36 10.97
C ARG A 50 5.48 -15.66 10.23
N GLY A 51 6.34 -15.62 9.21
CA GLY A 51 6.62 -16.78 8.38
C GLY A 51 5.66 -16.95 7.21
N ASP A 52 4.87 -15.93 6.85
CA ASP A 52 3.87 -16.02 5.78
C ASP A 52 4.51 -16.36 4.41
N HIS A 53 5.76 -15.93 4.18
CA HIS A 53 6.58 -16.35 3.02
C HIS A 53 6.78 -17.87 2.92
N LEU A 54 6.82 -18.57 4.06
CA LEU A 54 6.95 -20.03 4.08
C LEU A 54 5.68 -20.71 3.57
N LEU A 55 4.51 -20.10 3.76
CA LEU A 55 3.22 -20.60 3.28
C LEU A 55 3.11 -20.53 1.75
N THR A 56 3.85 -19.61 1.11
CA THR A 56 3.93 -19.48 -0.36
C THR A 56 5.12 -20.21 -0.96
N GLY A 57 5.89 -20.95 -0.15
CA GLY A 57 7.09 -21.67 -0.59
C GLY A 57 8.25 -20.75 -1.01
N GLN A 58 8.17 -19.46 -0.67
CA GLN A 58 9.19 -18.48 -1.02
C GLN A 58 10.16 -18.23 0.13
N SER A 59 11.39 -17.86 -0.22
CA SER A 59 12.36 -17.42 0.78
C SER A 59 12.02 -16.01 1.26
N ALA A 60 12.48 -15.66 2.47
CA ALA A 60 12.27 -14.35 3.06
C ALA A 60 12.84 -13.17 2.23
N CYS A 61 13.72 -13.45 1.26
CA CYS A 61 14.38 -12.46 0.41
C CYS A 61 13.81 -12.37 -1.01
N THR A 62 12.94 -13.31 -1.40
CA THR A 62 12.34 -13.39 -2.75
C THR A 62 10.84 -13.10 -2.74
N TRP A 63 10.31 -12.82 -1.55
CA TRP A 63 8.89 -12.60 -1.32
C TRP A 63 8.66 -11.11 -1.17
N VAL A 64 7.74 -10.60 -2.00
CA VAL A 64 7.43 -9.20 -2.38
C VAL A 64 7.88 -8.84 -3.78
#